data_AF-A0A318ZL03-F1
#
_entry.id   AF-A0A318ZL03-F1
#
_cell.length_a   1.000
_cell.length_b   1.000
_cell.length_c   1.000
_cell.angle_alpha   90.00
_cell.angle_beta   90.00
_cell.angle_gamma   90.00
#
_symmetry.space_group_name_H-M   'P 1'
#
loop_
_entity.id
_entity.type
_entity.pdbx_description
1 polymer ?
#
loop_
_entity_poly.entity_id
_entity_poly.type
_entity_poly.pdbx_seq_one_letter_code
_entity_poly.pdbx_strand_id
1 'polypeptide(L)'
;MDPHKNDYHLLEEHPKPLHHRRWLRAVTAFLLCVIGIYSFSRDLFARATSHKIPPNATPLDEFEQCSIANFRETGYPFLDTAIPIAVEDFEDRRDRLARALMVSGVDAFVVEPGYTFKYYANISQPEWEVWEPEERPFLMVVQPKHLPSGDVTAKTSFLCPSFEAERARLLGMPFTEPIEIIPWEEHWDPYETLKIAKTFSDLRRTPRLMVDEEMRDFIQRGLGGAGFDVVGLQGEVERVRQIKSEKEIGILRAVNTGTVEAVRQMRKCLLPGLTESDIAHVLDKTLLSAGLEPFFDIVLFDENAANPHGGTNGSKLLDAGTFVLIDVGAHLMGYSSDICRTFFPPFLERPPSPAAAPDWMKEKLKVWDIVFEAQTKSIAQFTVNSTAASVDIAARSVISAAGYGEAFTHRVGHGIGIKAHESPYLNKGNHETVLRAGMTFTSEPGVYLVDKFGVRHEDIFLVRENDSAELLTGQRAIGPWDP
;
A
#
# COMPACT_ATOMS: atom_id res chain seq x y z
N MET A 1 79.77 -24.12 -20.94
CA MET A 1 80.32 -23.56 -22.18
C MET A 1 79.77 -22.14 -22.30
N ASP A 2 80.70 -21.19 -22.36
CA ASP A 2 80.69 -19.72 -22.14
C ASP A 2 79.75 -18.87 -23.03
N PRO A 3 79.62 -17.52 -22.90
CA PRO A 3 80.03 -16.57 -21.84
C PRO A 3 79.06 -15.40 -21.48
N HIS A 4 79.42 -14.69 -20.40
CA HIS A 4 79.04 -13.32 -20.02
C HIS A 4 79.65 -12.20 -20.91
N LYS A 5 78.97 -11.03 -20.99
CA LYS A 5 79.44 -9.61 -21.10
C LYS A 5 78.19 -8.73 -21.39
N ASN A 6 78.00 -7.48 -20.95
CA ASN A 6 78.86 -6.42 -20.42
C ASN A 6 77.99 -5.32 -19.75
N ASP A 7 78.63 -4.49 -18.92
CA ASP A 7 78.12 -3.40 -18.08
C ASP A 7 78.03 -2.00 -18.75
N TYR A 8 77.10 -1.19 -18.21
CA TYR A 8 76.94 0.29 -18.01
C TYR A 8 77.60 1.37 -18.91
N HIS A 9 76.81 2.40 -19.29
CA HIS A 9 77.02 3.80 -18.86
C HIS A 9 75.83 4.76 -19.17
N LEU A 10 75.59 5.68 -18.22
CA LEU A 10 74.55 6.72 -18.10
C LEU A 10 74.81 7.99 -18.93
N LEU A 11 73.74 8.70 -19.31
CA LEU A 11 73.69 10.17 -19.39
C LEU A 11 72.29 10.70 -18.94
N GLU A 12 72.30 11.66 -18.01
CA GLU A 12 71.15 12.39 -17.47
C GLU A 12 70.77 13.60 -18.34
N GLU A 13 69.48 13.92 -18.42
CA GLU A 13 68.99 15.28 -18.77
C GLU A 13 67.85 15.71 -17.83
N HIS A 14 67.97 16.90 -17.23
CA HIS A 14 66.92 17.60 -16.49
C HIS A 14 66.09 18.52 -17.41
N PRO A 15 64.75 18.61 -17.30
CA PRO A 15 63.94 19.55 -18.08
C PRO A 15 63.64 20.90 -17.36
N LYS A 16 63.52 21.94 -18.19
CA LYS A 16 63.38 23.39 -17.89
C LYS A 16 61.96 23.84 -17.46
N PRO A 17 61.79 25.02 -16.83
CA PRO A 17 60.53 25.47 -16.21
C PRO A 17 59.66 26.27 -17.19
N LEU A 18 58.86 25.60 -18.03
CA LEU A 18 57.88 26.26 -18.91
C LEU A 18 56.42 25.85 -18.69
N HIS A 19 56.16 24.83 -17.85
CA HIS A 19 54.82 24.30 -17.63
C HIS A 19 54.00 25.00 -16.53
N HIS A 20 54.65 25.65 -15.56
CA HIS A 20 53.95 26.12 -14.35
C HIS A 20 53.03 27.33 -14.60
N ARG A 21 53.40 28.28 -15.47
CA ARG A 21 52.59 29.48 -15.78
C ARG A 21 51.34 29.18 -16.62
N ARG A 22 51.38 28.16 -17.48
CA ARG A 22 50.20 27.70 -18.24
C ARG A 22 49.21 26.96 -17.34
N TRP A 23 49.72 26.18 -16.39
CA TRP A 23 48.91 25.46 -15.41
C TRP A 23 48.17 26.41 -14.47
N LEU A 24 48.85 27.43 -13.92
CA LEU A 24 48.17 28.43 -13.08
C LEU A 24 47.04 29.16 -13.83
N ARG A 25 47.26 29.57 -15.09
CA ARG A 25 46.20 30.24 -15.88
C ARG A 25 45.00 29.34 -16.16
N ALA A 26 45.23 28.05 -16.39
CA ALA A 26 44.15 27.08 -16.58
C ALA A 26 43.35 26.85 -15.29
N VAL A 27 44.02 26.76 -14.14
CA VAL A 27 43.36 26.58 -12.83
C VAL A 27 42.56 27.84 -12.43
N THR A 28 43.08 29.04 -12.67
CA THR A 28 42.33 30.28 -12.37
C THR A 28 41.11 30.45 -13.28
N ALA A 29 41.23 30.09 -14.57
CA ALA A 29 40.09 30.10 -15.50
C ALA A 29 39.01 29.07 -15.10
N PHE A 30 39.43 27.88 -14.64
CA PHE A 30 38.52 26.85 -14.15
C PHE A 30 37.79 27.29 -12.87
N LEU A 31 38.50 27.88 -11.89
CA LEU A 31 37.89 28.40 -10.66
C LEU A 31 36.89 29.54 -10.93
N LEU A 32 37.18 30.44 -11.86
CA LEU A 32 36.27 31.51 -12.25
C LEU A 32 35.03 30.98 -12.99
N CYS A 33 35.17 29.94 -13.82
CA CYS A 33 34.04 29.24 -14.42
C CYS A 33 33.18 28.53 -13.37
N VAL A 34 33.78 27.86 -12.39
CA VAL A 34 33.04 27.18 -11.31
C VAL A 34 32.29 28.18 -10.43
N ILE A 35 32.89 29.32 -10.07
CA ILE A 35 32.22 30.40 -9.32
C ILE A 35 31.10 31.05 -10.14
N GLY A 36 31.29 31.23 -11.45
CA GLY A 36 30.27 31.73 -12.36
C GLY A 36 29.07 30.78 -12.50
N ILE A 37 29.33 29.47 -12.61
CA ILE A 37 28.29 28.42 -12.65
C ILE A 37 27.56 28.33 -11.31
N TYR A 38 28.27 28.46 -10.18
CA TYR A 38 27.68 28.44 -8.85
C TYR A 38 26.81 29.69 -8.56
N SER A 39 27.23 30.87 -9.03
CA SER A 39 26.44 32.10 -8.88
C SER A 39 25.22 32.10 -9.82
N PHE A 40 25.38 31.61 -11.05
CA PHE A 40 24.28 31.49 -12.01
C PHE A 40 23.25 30.44 -11.57
N SER A 41 23.69 29.31 -11.00
CA SER A 41 22.79 28.31 -10.43
C SER A 41 22.07 28.80 -9.17
N ARG A 42 22.72 29.60 -8.31
CA ARG A 42 22.03 30.28 -7.18
C ARG A 42 20.97 31.28 -7.64
N ASP A 43 21.24 32.07 -8.68
CA ASP A 43 20.26 33.02 -9.23
C ASP A 43 19.11 32.31 -9.96
N LEU A 44 19.38 31.16 -10.62
CA LEU A 44 18.32 30.31 -11.16
C LEU A 44 17.48 29.64 -10.06
N PHE A 45 18.11 29.19 -8.97
CA PHE A 45 17.40 28.59 -7.83
C PHE A 45 16.57 29.65 -7.08
N ALA A 46 17.11 30.85 -6.86
CA ALA A 46 16.40 31.96 -6.23
C ALA A 46 15.27 32.54 -7.10
N ARG A 47 15.37 32.43 -8.44
CA ARG A 47 14.26 32.74 -9.36
C ARG A 47 13.24 31.61 -9.47
N ALA A 48 13.63 30.36 -9.25
CA ALA A 48 12.73 29.21 -9.24
C ALA A 48 11.87 29.13 -7.96
N THR A 49 12.34 29.70 -6.84
CA THR A 49 11.59 29.79 -5.57
C THR A 49 10.64 30.98 -5.49
N SER A 50 10.49 31.76 -6.57
CA SER A 50 9.45 32.78 -6.70
C SER A 50 8.32 32.19 -7.55
N HIS A 51 7.47 31.35 -6.96
CA HIS A 51 6.19 30.95 -7.56
C HIS A 51 5.30 32.18 -7.72
N LYS A 52 5.47 32.91 -8.83
CA LYS A 52 4.52 33.95 -9.24
C LYS A 52 3.33 33.23 -9.85
N ILE A 53 2.21 33.31 -9.13
CA ILE A 53 0.88 32.89 -9.59
C ILE A 53 0.65 33.47 -10.99
N PRO A 54 0.30 32.65 -12.00
CA PRO A 54 -0.01 33.17 -13.32
C PRO A 54 -1.19 34.15 -13.20
N PRO A 55 -1.20 35.25 -13.97
CA PRO A 55 -2.15 36.36 -13.76
C PRO A 55 -3.64 36.01 -13.95
N ASN A 56 -4.01 34.75 -14.23
CA ASN A 56 -5.36 34.24 -14.43
C ASN A 56 -5.63 32.90 -13.70
N ALA A 57 -4.96 32.61 -12.59
CA ALA A 57 -5.23 31.37 -11.84
C ALA A 57 -6.67 31.33 -11.29
N THR A 58 -7.35 30.20 -11.45
CA THR A 58 -8.65 29.95 -10.83
C THR A 58 -8.47 29.60 -9.34
N PRO A 59 -9.52 29.72 -8.49
CA PRO A 59 -9.45 29.26 -7.11
C PRO A 59 -9.02 27.79 -6.96
N LEU A 60 -9.40 26.94 -7.94
CA LEU A 60 -8.98 25.55 -7.99
C LEU A 60 -7.47 25.42 -8.26
N ASP A 61 -6.92 26.22 -9.17
CA ASP A 61 -5.47 26.24 -9.46
C ASP A 61 -4.66 26.69 -8.23
N GLU A 62 -5.16 27.69 -7.49
CA GLU A 62 -4.53 28.17 -6.26
C GLU A 62 -4.54 27.11 -5.15
N PHE A 63 -5.68 26.44 -4.97
CA PHE A 63 -5.83 25.34 -4.03
C PHE A 63 -4.89 24.18 -4.36
N GLU A 64 -4.83 23.75 -5.63
CA GLU A 64 -3.95 22.69 -6.10
C GLU A 64 -2.47 23.03 -5.85
N GLN A 65 -2.04 24.24 -6.25
CA GLN A 65 -0.66 24.68 -6.06
C GLN A 65 -0.29 24.75 -4.58
N CYS A 66 -1.17 25.26 -3.73
CA CYS A 66 -0.96 25.32 -2.29
C CYS A 66 -0.83 23.91 -1.69
N SER A 67 -1.73 22.98 -2.05
CA SER A 67 -1.74 21.62 -1.51
C SER A 67 -0.44 20.88 -1.85
N ILE A 68 -0.05 20.89 -3.13
CA ILE A 68 1.18 20.24 -3.61
C ILE A 68 2.43 20.90 -3.01
N ALA A 69 2.46 22.23 -2.91
CA ALA A 69 3.60 22.95 -2.33
C ALA A 69 3.78 22.60 -0.85
N ASN A 70 2.71 22.68 -0.04
CA ASN A 70 2.75 22.33 1.38
C ASN A 70 3.19 20.88 1.59
N PHE A 71 2.71 19.95 0.76
CA PHE A 71 3.09 18.55 0.87
C PHE A 71 4.57 18.34 0.54
N ARG A 72 5.09 18.98 -0.53
CA ARG A 72 6.52 18.97 -0.87
C ARG A 72 7.41 19.55 0.23
N GLU A 73 6.96 20.62 0.88
CA GLU A 73 7.70 21.28 1.96
C GLU A 73 7.92 20.39 3.18
N THR A 74 7.13 19.32 3.35
CA THR A 74 7.39 18.31 4.40
C THR A 74 8.73 17.60 4.22
N GLY A 75 9.27 17.56 2.99
CA GLY A 75 10.50 16.84 2.65
C GLY A 75 10.32 15.31 2.58
N TYR A 76 9.08 14.81 2.69
CA TYR A 76 8.70 13.40 2.61
C TYR A 76 9.48 12.42 3.52
N PRO A 77 9.77 12.75 4.80
CA PRO A 77 10.51 11.86 5.69
C PRO A 77 9.79 10.52 5.95
N PHE A 78 8.48 10.45 5.69
CA PHE A 78 7.73 9.19 5.78
C PHE A 78 8.24 8.11 4.79
N LEU A 79 8.83 8.52 3.66
CA LEU A 79 9.39 7.61 2.67
C LEU A 79 10.65 6.90 3.15
N ASP A 80 11.34 7.40 4.18
CA ASP A 80 12.58 6.80 4.70
C ASP A 80 12.37 5.38 5.24
N THR A 81 11.12 5.02 5.56
CA THR A 81 10.76 3.68 6.04
C THR A 81 10.46 2.68 4.91
N ALA A 82 10.26 3.15 3.67
CA ALA A 82 9.93 2.31 2.53
C ALA A 82 11.20 1.72 1.88
N ILE A 83 11.49 0.46 2.20
CA ILE A 83 12.58 -0.30 1.58
C ILE A 83 11.97 -1.20 0.48
N PRO A 84 12.45 -1.11 -0.78
CA PRO A 84 11.98 -2.00 -1.84
C PRO A 84 12.12 -3.49 -1.51
N ILE A 85 11.14 -4.27 -1.92
CA ILE A 85 11.15 -5.73 -1.82
C ILE A 85 12.12 -6.29 -2.87
N ALA A 86 13.13 -7.02 -2.41
CA ALA A 86 14.15 -7.64 -3.26
C ALA A 86 13.71 -9.05 -3.69
N VAL A 87 14.42 -9.65 -4.66
CA VAL A 87 14.10 -10.98 -5.19
C VAL A 87 14.09 -12.04 -4.09
N GLU A 88 15.02 -11.95 -3.14
CA GLU A 88 15.15 -12.87 -2.01
C GLU A 88 13.94 -12.81 -1.07
N ASP A 89 13.30 -11.65 -0.94
CA ASP A 89 12.08 -11.50 -0.14
C ASP A 89 10.89 -12.22 -0.82
N PHE A 90 10.82 -12.19 -2.15
CA PHE A 90 9.81 -12.97 -2.90
C PHE A 90 10.05 -14.48 -2.80
N GLU A 91 11.31 -14.91 -2.81
CA GLU A 91 11.68 -16.30 -2.55
C GLU A 91 11.28 -16.73 -1.14
N ASP A 92 11.58 -15.93 -0.11
CA ASP A 92 11.14 -16.23 1.27
C ASP A 92 9.61 -16.34 1.38
N ARG A 93 8.86 -15.43 0.72
CA ARG A 93 7.38 -15.53 0.69
C ARG A 93 6.91 -16.88 0.18
N ARG A 94 7.45 -17.33 -0.96
CA ARG A 94 7.10 -18.62 -1.55
C ARG A 94 7.56 -19.78 -0.68
N ASP A 95 8.72 -19.69 -0.04
CA ASP A 95 9.22 -20.69 0.90
C ASP A 95 8.35 -20.80 2.17
N ARG A 96 7.86 -19.68 2.71
CA ARG A 96 6.88 -19.66 3.79
C ARG A 96 5.56 -20.32 3.37
N LEU A 97 5.10 -20.04 2.15
CA LEU A 97 3.94 -20.71 1.55
C LEU A 97 4.16 -22.24 1.42
N ALA A 98 5.31 -22.67 0.93
CA ALA A 98 5.67 -24.08 0.82
C ALA A 98 5.65 -24.81 2.19
N ARG A 99 6.22 -24.17 3.23
CA ARG A 99 6.14 -24.70 4.61
C ARG A 99 4.70 -24.80 5.11
N ALA A 100 3.87 -23.78 4.84
CA ALA A 100 2.46 -23.79 5.23
C ALA A 100 1.64 -24.87 4.51
N LEU A 101 1.92 -25.12 3.23
CA LEU A 101 1.31 -26.21 2.45
C LEU A 101 1.64 -27.57 3.04
N MET A 102 2.91 -27.80 3.41
CA MET A 102 3.35 -29.04 4.06
C MET A 102 2.59 -29.27 5.37
N VAL A 103 2.52 -28.25 6.24
CA VAL A 103 1.78 -28.34 7.52
C VAL A 103 0.29 -28.63 7.29
N SER A 104 -0.29 -28.08 6.22
CA SER A 104 -1.70 -28.25 5.87
C SER A 104 -2.00 -29.57 5.13
N GLY A 105 -0.98 -30.36 4.79
CA GLY A 105 -1.16 -31.60 4.02
C GLY A 105 -1.67 -31.37 2.58
N VAL A 106 -1.32 -30.23 1.98
CA VAL A 106 -1.74 -29.84 0.62
C VAL A 106 -0.54 -29.93 -0.34
N ASP A 107 -0.79 -30.43 -1.56
CA ASP A 107 0.26 -30.69 -2.54
C ASP A 107 0.74 -29.44 -3.28
N ALA A 108 -0.15 -28.48 -3.52
CA ALA A 108 0.21 -27.22 -4.14
C ALA A 108 -0.76 -26.10 -3.78
N PHE A 109 -0.25 -24.87 -3.82
CA PHE A 109 -1.07 -23.66 -3.93
C PHE A 109 -1.16 -23.24 -5.39
N VAL A 110 -2.34 -22.91 -5.87
CA VAL A 110 -2.58 -22.45 -7.25
C VAL A 110 -3.26 -21.09 -7.22
N VAL A 111 -2.72 -20.15 -8.00
CA VAL A 111 -3.20 -18.76 -8.04
C VAL A 111 -3.07 -18.18 -9.45
N GLU A 112 -4.09 -17.45 -9.88
CA GLU A 112 -4.07 -16.64 -11.11
C GLU A 112 -3.62 -15.20 -10.82
N PRO A 113 -3.24 -14.39 -11.82
CA PRO A 113 -2.88 -12.99 -11.62
C PRO A 113 -3.90 -12.24 -10.76
N GLY A 114 -3.41 -11.41 -9.83
CA GLY A 114 -4.21 -10.77 -8.77
C GLY A 114 -3.33 -10.32 -7.61
N TYR A 115 -3.92 -9.90 -6.49
CA TYR A 115 -3.15 -9.41 -5.34
C TYR A 115 -2.23 -10.48 -4.74
N THR A 116 -2.69 -11.73 -4.63
CA THR A 116 -1.87 -12.85 -4.15
C THR A 116 -0.76 -13.20 -5.14
N PHE A 117 -1.03 -13.15 -6.45
CA PHE A 117 0.00 -13.35 -7.46
C PHE A 117 1.05 -12.24 -7.41
N LYS A 118 0.63 -10.97 -7.27
CA LYS A 118 1.52 -9.82 -7.05
C LYS A 118 2.40 -10.03 -5.83
N TYR A 119 1.83 -10.54 -4.74
CA TYR A 119 2.57 -10.83 -3.51
C TYR A 119 3.73 -11.81 -3.73
N TYR A 120 3.52 -12.88 -4.50
CA TYR A 120 4.51 -13.94 -4.70
C TYR A 120 5.38 -13.79 -5.94
N ALA A 121 4.93 -13.07 -6.98
CA ALA A 121 5.57 -13.00 -8.29
C ALA A 121 5.62 -11.58 -8.88
N ASN A 122 5.19 -10.56 -8.13
CA ASN A 122 5.23 -9.14 -8.52
C ASN A 122 4.51 -8.80 -9.83
N ILE A 123 3.54 -9.63 -10.24
CA ILE A 123 2.64 -9.33 -11.36
C ILE A 123 1.28 -8.98 -10.78
N SER A 124 0.89 -7.73 -10.95
CA SER A 124 -0.46 -7.23 -10.66
C SER A 124 -1.32 -7.26 -11.91
N GLN A 125 -2.59 -6.88 -11.80
CA GLN A 125 -3.49 -6.64 -12.92
C GLN A 125 -3.62 -5.12 -13.13
N PRO A 126 -2.91 -4.48 -14.08
CA PRO A 126 -3.32 -3.17 -14.59
C PRO A 126 -4.38 -3.38 -15.66
N GLU A 127 -5.40 -2.50 -15.70
CA GLU A 127 -6.34 -2.44 -16.81
C GLU A 127 -5.55 -2.24 -18.12
N TRP A 128 -5.68 -3.22 -19.04
CA TRP A 128 -5.02 -3.22 -20.36
C TRP A 128 -3.47 -3.29 -20.35
N GLU A 129 -2.88 -3.90 -19.29
CA GLU A 129 -1.60 -4.68 -19.16
C GLU A 129 -0.61 -4.18 -18.10
N VAL A 130 0.03 -4.97 -17.22
CA VAL A 130 0.59 -6.34 -17.19
C VAL A 130 -0.36 -7.48 -16.71
N TRP A 131 -0.47 -8.56 -17.50
CA TRP A 131 -1.21 -9.83 -17.28
C TRP A 131 -2.53 -9.77 -16.50
N GLU A 132 -3.57 -9.25 -17.16
CA GLU A 132 -4.97 -9.33 -16.71
C GLU A 132 -5.49 -10.79 -16.73
N PRO A 133 -6.35 -11.21 -15.78
CA PRO A 133 -7.01 -12.50 -15.84
C PRO A 133 -8.04 -12.56 -16.99
N GLU A 134 -7.64 -13.19 -18.09
CA GLU A 134 -8.49 -13.46 -19.25
C GLU A 134 -9.19 -14.82 -19.18
N GLU A 135 -9.99 -15.19 -20.17
CA GLU A 135 -10.59 -16.52 -20.28
C GLU A 135 -9.55 -17.65 -20.37
N ARG A 136 -8.31 -17.32 -20.77
CA ARG A 136 -7.17 -18.23 -20.85
C ARG A 136 -6.45 -18.37 -19.50
N PRO A 137 -6.40 -19.57 -18.91
CA PRO A 137 -5.70 -19.77 -17.65
C PRO A 137 -4.19 -19.53 -17.76
N PHE A 138 -3.70 -18.56 -16.97
CA PHE A 138 -2.30 -18.42 -16.60
C PHE A 138 -2.21 -18.57 -15.09
N LEU A 139 -1.61 -19.67 -14.61
CA LEU A 139 -1.67 -20.04 -13.19
C LEU A 139 -0.26 -20.25 -12.65
N MET A 140 0.07 -19.62 -11.54
CA MET A 140 1.24 -19.98 -10.74
C MET A 140 0.88 -21.15 -9.83
N VAL A 141 1.75 -22.17 -9.84
CA VAL A 141 1.64 -23.38 -9.04
C VAL A 141 2.86 -23.47 -8.13
N VAL A 142 2.65 -23.39 -6.83
CA VAL A 142 3.70 -23.47 -5.80
C VAL A 142 3.57 -24.79 -5.05
N GLN A 143 4.62 -25.62 -5.07
CA GLN A 143 4.69 -26.91 -4.38
C GLN A 143 5.76 -26.88 -3.27
N PRO A 144 5.56 -27.63 -2.16
CA PRO A 144 6.62 -27.87 -1.21
C PRO A 144 7.69 -28.79 -1.80
N LYS A 145 8.95 -28.36 -1.73
CA LYS A 145 10.13 -29.15 -2.11
C LYS A 145 10.98 -29.42 -0.87
N HIS A 146 11.13 -30.68 -0.52
CA HIS A 146 12.02 -31.11 0.55
C HIS A 146 13.46 -31.14 0.06
N LEU A 147 14.34 -30.42 0.75
CA LEU A 147 15.77 -30.47 0.52
C LEU A 147 16.39 -31.63 1.34
N PRO A 148 17.54 -32.18 0.89
CA PRO A 148 18.27 -33.18 1.67
C PRO A 148 18.71 -32.69 3.06
N SER A 149 18.80 -31.37 3.27
CA SER A 149 19.07 -30.75 4.58
C SER A 149 17.93 -30.93 5.59
N GLY A 150 16.72 -31.25 5.12
CA GLY A 150 15.50 -31.26 5.92
C GLY A 150 14.67 -29.98 5.78
N ASP A 151 15.21 -28.93 5.13
CA ASP A 151 14.48 -27.69 4.87
C ASP A 151 13.41 -27.88 3.78
N VAL A 152 12.41 -27.01 3.80
CA VAL A 152 11.34 -26.95 2.79
C VAL A 152 11.39 -25.60 2.08
N THR A 153 11.55 -25.66 0.76
CA THR A 153 11.51 -24.50 -0.14
C THR A 153 10.40 -24.65 -1.16
N ALA A 154 10.08 -23.58 -1.87
CA ALA A 154 9.11 -23.57 -2.95
C ALA A 154 9.72 -24.12 -4.25
N LYS A 155 9.00 -25.05 -4.88
CA LYS A 155 9.11 -25.29 -6.32
C LYS A 155 7.95 -24.59 -7.01
N THR A 156 8.25 -23.64 -7.89
CA THR A 156 7.23 -22.86 -8.59
C THR A 156 7.24 -23.18 -10.09
N SER A 157 6.06 -23.38 -10.66
CA SER A 157 5.85 -23.55 -12.10
C SER A 157 4.63 -22.74 -12.55
N PHE A 158 4.51 -22.49 -13.85
CA PHE A 158 3.44 -21.68 -14.41
C PHE A 158 2.72 -22.41 -15.54
N LEU A 159 1.42 -22.69 -15.37
CA LEU A 159 0.57 -23.11 -16.47
C LEU A 159 0.31 -21.89 -17.37
N CYS A 160 0.63 -21.97 -18.65
CA CYS A 160 0.59 -20.82 -19.55
C CYS A 160 0.14 -21.25 -20.96
N PRO A 161 -0.66 -20.45 -21.67
CA PRO A 161 -0.91 -20.67 -23.09
C PRO A 161 0.43 -20.76 -23.83
N SER A 162 0.63 -21.76 -24.69
CA SER A 162 1.91 -22.01 -25.36
C SER A 162 2.42 -20.78 -26.12
N PHE A 163 1.52 -20.03 -26.76
CA PHE A 163 1.87 -18.85 -27.55
C PHE A 163 2.29 -17.65 -26.70
N GLU A 164 1.96 -17.63 -25.40
CA GLU A 164 2.32 -16.57 -24.44
C GLU A 164 3.54 -16.94 -23.58
N ALA A 165 4.10 -18.13 -23.74
CA ALA A 165 5.19 -18.63 -22.88
C ALA A 165 6.44 -17.73 -22.90
N GLU A 166 6.79 -17.16 -24.06
CA GLU A 166 7.91 -16.21 -24.16
C GLU A 166 7.59 -14.88 -23.48
N ARG A 167 6.36 -14.37 -23.64
CA ARG A 167 5.90 -13.16 -22.95
C ARG A 167 5.95 -13.35 -21.44
N ALA A 168 5.50 -14.50 -20.93
CA ALA A 168 5.54 -14.83 -19.50
C ALA A 168 6.96 -14.76 -18.92
N ARG A 169 7.98 -15.22 -19.68
CA ARG A 169 9.39 -15.15 -19.27
C ARG A 169 9.96 -13.74 -19.28
N LEU A 170 9.38 -12.83 -20.06
CA LEU A 170 9.79 -11.44 -20.18
C LEU A 170 9.13 -10.51 -19.15
N LEU A 171 8.21 -11.01 -18.32
CA LEU A 171 7.51 -10.23 -17.30
C LEU A 171 8.40 -9.71 -16.17
N GLY A 172 9.66 -10.16 -16.08
CA GLY A 172 10.58 -9.74 -15.02
C GLY A 172 10.15 -10.20 -13.62
N MET A 173 9.44 -11.33 -13.53
CA MET A 173 9.04 -11.90 -12.25
C MET A 173 10.27 -12.18 -11.37
N PRO A 174 10.21 -11.94 -10.06
CA PRO A 174 11.35 -12.00 -9.15
C PRO A 174 11.69 -13.45 -8.80
N PHE A 175 12.43 -14.10 -9.69
CA PHE A 175 13.01 -15.44 -9.51
C PHE A 175 14.50 -15.38 -9.83
N THR A 176 15.33 -16.02 -9.00
CA THR A 176 16.77 -16.15 -9.30
C THR A 176 17.02 -17.09 -10.48
N GLU A 177 16.23 -18.15 -10.58
CA GLU A 177 16.29 -19.14 -11.66
C GLU A 177 15.21 -18.87 -12.73
N PRO A 178 15.42 -19.31 -13.99
CA PRO A 178 14.41 -19.24 -15.03
C PRO A 178 13.10 -19.93 -14.61
N ILE A 179 11.96 -19.30 -14.88
CA ILE A 179 10.65 -19.86 -14.54
C ILE A 179 10.36 -21.15 -15.32
N GLU A 180 9.80 -22.15 -14.65
CA GLU A 180 9.33 -23.40 -15.25
C GLU A 180 7.93 -23.18 -15.85
N ILE A 181 7.79 -23.27 -17.18
CA ILE A 181 6.51 -23.15 -17.88
C ILE A 181 5.95 -24.54 -18.19
N ILE A 182 4.66 -24.73 -17.92
CA ILE A 182 3.83 -25.84 -18.36
C ILE A 182 2.94 -25.31 -19.50
N PRO A 183 3.34 -25.47 -20.77
CA PRO A 183 2.62 -24.90 -21.89
C PRO A 183 1.36 -25.72 -22.21
N TRP A 184 0.27 -25.06 -22.58
CA TRP A 184 -0.94 -25.68 -23.12
C TRP A 184 -1.36 -25.02 -24.44
N GLU A 185 -1.73 -25.84 -25.44
CA GLU A 185 -2.20 -25.36 -26.74
C GLU A 185 -3.67 -24.93 -26.67
N GLU A 186 -4.10 -23.97 -27.50
CA GLU A 186 -5.47 -23.40 -27.50
C GLU A 186 -6.62 -24.44 -27.59
N HIS A 187 -6.34 -25.64 -28.12
CA HIS A 187 -7.32 -26.72 -28.28
C HIS A 187 -7.21 -27.81 -27.20
N TRP A 188 -6.29 -27.68 -26.25
CA TRP A 188 -6.11 -28.59 -25.13
C TRP A 188 -6.95 -28.13 -23.95
N ASP A 189 -7.27 -29.08 -23.07
CA ASP A 189 -7.75 -28.72 -21.74
C ASP A 189 -6.54 -28.31 -20.88
N PRO A 190 -6.47 -27.04 -20.40
CA PRO A 190 -5.35 -26.56 -19.60
C PRO A 190 -5.22 -27.28 -18.25
N TYR A 191 -6.34 -27.71 -17.67
CA TYR A 191 -6.37 -28.34 -16.36
C TYR A 191 -5.93 -29.81 -16.43
N GLU A 192 -6.34 -30.53 -17.47
CA GLU A 192 -5.81 -31.86 -17.77
C GLU A 192 -4.32 -31.80 -18.12
N THR A 193 -3.90 -30.78 -18.88
CA THR A 193 -2.48 -30.54 -19.17
C THR A 193 -1.68 -30.37 -17.88
N LEU A 194 -2.19 -29.58 -16.93
CA LEU A 194 -1.58 -29.43 -15.61
C LEU A 194 -1.54 -30.76 -14.84
N LYS A 195 -2.62 -31.54 -14.88
CA LYS A 195 -2.76 -32.83 -14.18
C LYS A 195 -1.72 -33.86 -14.60
N ILE A 196 -1.44 -33.97 -15.91
CA ILE A 196 -0.50 -34.95 -16.45
C ILE A 196 0.94 -34.43 -16.51
N ALA A 197 1.18 -33.15 -16.21
CA ALA A 197 2.51 -32.58 -16.16
C ALA A 197 3.37 -33.26 -15.09
N LYS A 198 4.70 -33.22 -15.27
CA LYS A 198 5.69 -33.79 -14.33
C LYS A 198 5.49 -33.31 -12.89
N THR A 199 4.90 -32.13 -12.72
CA THR A 199 4.49 -31.51 -11.46
C THR A 199 3.62 -32.43 -10.59
N PHE A 200 2.73 -33.22 -11.21
CA PHE A 200 1.79 -34.10 -10.50
C PHE A 200 1.78 -35.55 -10.98
N SER A 201 2.44 -35.87 -12.11
CA SER A 201 2.41 -37.21 -12.71
C SER A 201 2.90 -38.34 -11.81
N ASP A 202 3.79 -38.04 -10.85
CA ASP A 202 4.40 -39.03 -9.96
C ASP A 202 3.54 -39.34 -8.73
N LEU A 203 2.48 -38.56 -8.50
CA LEU A 203 1.56 -38.77 -7.38
C LEU A 203 0.61 -39.94 -7.67
N ARG A 204 0.71 -41.01 -6.88
CA ARG A 204 -0.17 -42.19 -6.96
C ARG A 204 -1.54 -42.01 -6.31
N ARG A 205 -1.91 -40.77 -5.98
CA ARG A 205 -3.16 -40.38 -5.33
C ARG A 205 -3.69 -39.11 -5.97
N THR A 206 -4.96 -38.78 -5.70
CA THR A 206 -5.52 -37.47 -6.05
C THR A 206 -4.69 -36.36 -5.40
N PRO A 207 -4.09 -35.45 -6.18
CA PRO A 207 -3.42 -34.28 -5.66
C PRO A 207 -4.45 -33.29 -5.10
N ARG A 208 -4.15 -32.75 -3.93
CA ARG A 208 -4.95 -31.75 -3.24
C ARG A 208 -4.36 -30.37 -3.48
N LEU A 209 -5.15 -29.49 -4.09
CA LEU A 209 -4.77 -28.13 -4.43
C LEU A 209 -5.50 -27.14 -3.53
N MET A 210 -4.78 -26.21 -2.93
CA MET A 210 -5.40 -25.04 -2.31
C MET A 210 -5.37 -23.88 -3.29
N VAL A 211 -6.50 -23.20 -3.47
CA VAL A 211 -6.62 -22.04 -4.36
C VAL A 211 -6.82 -20.76 -3.58
N ASP A 212 -6.41 -19.65 -4.18
CA ASP A 212 -6.67 -18.31 -3.66
C ASP A 212 -8.18 -18.03 -3.53
N GLU A 213 -8.56 -17.16 -2.58
CA GLU A 213 -9.96 -16.82 -2.31
C GLU A 213 -10.64 -16.08 -3.48
N GLU A 214 -9.87 -15.36 -4.30
CA GLU A 214 -10.38 -14.59 -5.44
C GLU A 214 -10.26 -15.34 -6.78
N MET A 215 -9.80 -16.60 -6.76
CA MET A 215 -9.71 -17.42 -7.96
C MET A 215 -11.09 -17.54 -8.62
N ARG A 216 -11.18 -17.21 -9.90
CA ARG A 216 -12.42 -17.26 -10.69
C ARG A 216 -12.98 -18.68 -10.69
N ASP A 217 -14.29 -18.77 -10.44
CA ASP A 217 -15.01 -20.04 -10.24
C ASP A 217 -14.79 -21.06 -11.38
N PHE A 218 -14.71 -20.61 -12.64
CA PHE A 218 -14.49 -21.54 -13.75
C PHE A 218 -13.11 -22.21 -13.72
N ILE A 219 -12.08 -21.54 -13.20
CA ILE A 219 -10.75 -22.11 -12.99
C ILE A 219 -10.83 -23.21 -11.92
N GLN A 220 -11.46 -22.91 -10.78
CA GLN A 220 -11.62 -23.85 -9.67
C GLN A 220 -12.39 -25.11 -10.09
N ARG A 221 -13.51 -24.92 -10.81
CA ARG A 221 -14.29 -26.03 -11.38
C ARG A 221 -13.52 -26.80 -12.45
N GLY A 222 -12.72 -26.11 -13.27
CA GLY A 222 -11.85 -26.73 -14.27
C GLY A 222 -10.83 -27.67 -13.62
N LEU A 223 -10.14 -27.21 -12.58
CA LEU A 223 -9.23 -28.02 -11.78
C LEU A 223 -9.96 -29.22 -11.13
N GLY A 224 -11.12 -29.01 -10.54
CA GLY A 224 -11.93 -30.10 -9.98
C GLY A 224 -12.38 -31.11 -11.04
N GLY A 225 -12.77 -30.64 -12.22
CA GLY A 225 -13.17 -31.44 -13.38
C GLY A 225 -12.04 -32.34 -13.90
N ALA A 226 -10.81 -31.84 -13.90
CA ALA A 226 -9.60 -32.61 -14.22
C ALA A 226 -9.14 -33.57 -13.11
N GLY A 227 -9.94 -33.72 -12.05
CA GLY A 227 -9.71 -34.68 -10.98
C GLY A 227 -8.69 -34.23 -9.94
N PHE A 228 -8.56 -32.92 -9.67
CA PHE A 228 -7.90 -32.42 -8.47
C PHE A 228 -8.87 -32.34 -7.29
N ASP A 229 -8.37 -32.54 -6.07
CA ASP A 229 -9.10 -32.24 -4.83
C ASP A 229 -8.87 -30.77 -4.48
N VAL A 230 -9.79 -29.89 -4.88
CA VAL A 230 -9.65 -28.43 -4.76
C VAL A 230 -10.26 -27.94 -3.45
N VAL A 231 -9.48 -27.17 -2.68
CA VAL A 231 -9.92 -26.54 -1.43
C VAL A 231 -9.63 -25.04 -1.43
N GLY A 232 -10.49 -24.27 -0.75
CA GLY A 232 -10.28 -22.84 -0.58
C GLY A 232 -9.13 -22.50 0.38
N LEU A 233 -8.67 -21.25 0.31
CA LEU A 233 -7.65 -20.68 1.17
C LEU A 233 -8.05 -20.77 2.64
N GLN A 234 -7.17 -21.32 3.48
CA GLN A 234 -7.43 -21.48 4.92
C GLN A 234 -6.15 -21.77 5.72
N GLY A 235 -6.23 -21.68 7.04
CA GLY A 235 -5.23 -22.21 7.96
C GLY A 235 -3.87 -21.50 7.86
N GLU A 236 -2.77 -22.25 7.91
CA GLU A 236 -1.42 -21.65 7.85
C GLU A 236 -1.11 -21.01 6.50
N VAL A 237 -1.73 -21.48 5.41
CA VAL A 237 -1.49 -20.95 4.05
C VAL A 237 -2.02 -19.52 3.94
N GLU A 238 -3.25 -19.29 4.42
CA GLU A 238 -3.84 -17.95 4.48
C GLU A 238 -2.99 -16.99 5.33
N ARG A 239 -2.46 -17.47 6.45
CA ARG A 239 -1.68 -16.67 7.39
C ARG A 239 -0.37 -16.14 6.82
N VAL A 240 0.18 -16.73 5.75
CA VAL A 240 1.44 -16.29 5.16
C VAL A 240 1.41 -14.81 4.76
N ARG A 241 0.30 -14.35 4.19
CA ARG A 241 0.10 -12.92 3.83
C ARG A 241 -0.35 -12.08 5.01
N GLN A 242 -1.08 -12.66 5.96
CA GLN A 242 -1.60 -11.94 7.12
C GLN A 242 -0.47 -11.42 8.02
N ILE A 243 0.68 -12.10 8.07
CA ILE A 243 1.85 -11.72 8.88
C ILE A 243 2.86 -10.97 8.00
N LYS A 244 3.05 -9.69 8.29
CA LYS A 244 3.90 -8.80 7.49
C LYS A 244 5.34 -8.87 7.98
N SER A 245 6.28 -8.91 7.04
CA SER A 245 7.70 -8.71 7.33
C SER A 245 8.01 -7.25 7.64
N GLU A 246 9.18 -6.96 8.22
CA GLU A 246 9.58 -5.60 8.58
C GLU A 246 9.66 -4.66 7.36
N LYS A 247 10.04 -5.15 6.17
CA LYS A 247 10.03 -4.35 4.94
C LYS A 247 8.61 -3.97 4.52
N GLU A 248 7.68 -4.90 4.63
CA GLU A 248 6.25 -4.66 4.33
C GLU A 248 5.63 -3.66 5.31
N ILE A 249 5.96 -3.81 6.59
CA ILE A 249 5.57 -2.85 7.64
C ILE A 249 6.17 -1.46 7.35
N GLY A 250 7.43 -1.40 6.88
CA GLY A 250 8.10 -0.18 6.43
C GLY A 250 7.32 0.54 5.32
N ILE A 251 6.96 -0.19 4.26
CA ILE A 251 6.18 0.36 3.14
C ILE A 251 4.78 0.79 3.60
N LEU A 252 4.08 -0.05 4.38
CA LEU A 252 2.77 0.28 4.93
C LEU A 252 2.81 1.55 5.78
N ARG A 253 3.84 1.73 6.60
CA ARG A 253 4.04 2.95 7.40
C ARG A 253 4.26 4.17 6.52
N ALA A 254 5.10 4.05 5.49
CA ALA A 254 5.37 5.14 4.56
C ALA A 254 4.11 5.59 3.82
N VAL A 255 3.36 4.67 3.21
CA VAL A 255 2.15 5.01 2.43
C VAL A 255 1.07 5.59 3.32
N ASN A 256 0.82 5.01 4.51
CA ASN A 256 -0.23 5.48 5.42
C ASN A 256 0.11 6.82 6.08
N THR A 257 1.35 7.02 6.51
CA THR A 257 1.79 8.32 7.05
C THR A 257 1.77 9.39 5.95
N GLY A 258 2.21 9.06 4.74
CA GLY A 258 2.18 9.95 3.59
C GLY A 258 0.76 10.39 3.22
N THR A 259 -0.21 9.48 3.22
CA THR A 259 -1.62 9.78 2.95
C THR A 259 -2.24 10.68 4.03
N VAL A 260 -1.96 10.45 5.31
CA VAL A 260 -2.40 11.37 6.40
C VAL A 260 -1.79 12.76 6.22
N GLU A 261 -0.49 12.85 5.92
CA GLU A 261 0.16 14.13 5.71
C GLU A 261 -0.38 14.86 4.48
N ALA A 262 -0.71 14.15 3.40
CA ALA A 262 -1.37 14.76 2.23
C ALA A 262 -2.70 15.43 2.62
N VAL A 263 -3.56 14.74 3.36
CA VAL A 263 -4.83 15.31 3.86
C VAL A 263 -4.59 16.53 4.75
N ARG A 264 -3.61 16.46 5.66
CA ARG A 264 -3.27 17.57 6.57
C ARG A 264 -2.76 18.80 5.83
N GLN A 265 -1.84 18.62 4.88
CA GLN A 265 -1.26 19.72 4.13
C GLN A 265 -2.28 20.33 3.16
N MET A 266 -3.10 19.50 2.51
CA MET A 266 -4.20 19.94 1.66
C MET A 266 -5.26 20.71 2.45
N ARG A 267 -5.65 20.23 3.65
CA ARG A 267 -6.67 20.88 4.48
C ARG A 267 -6.36 22.36 4.69
N LYS A 268 -5.09 22.72 4.93
CA LYS A 268 -4.65 24.11 5.16
C LYS A 268 -4.96 25.05 3.99
N CYS A 269 -5.13 24.49 2.80
CA CYS A 269 -5.35 25.20 1.55
C CYS A 269 -6.82 25.27 1.12
N LEU A 270 -7.74 24.63 1.86
CA LEU A 270 -9.16 24.62 1.49
C LEU A 270 -9.74 26.03 1.46
N LEU A 271 -10.51 26.31 0.41
CA LEU A 271 -11.18 27.59 0.16
C LEU A 271 -12.71 27.40 0.13
N PRO A 272 -13.49 28.41 0.56
CA PRO A 272 -14.94 28.37 0.40
C PRO A 272 -15.34 28.19 -1.07
N GLY A 273 -16.36 27.38 -1.31
CA GLY A 273 -16.92 27.14 -2.64
C GLY A 273 -16.26 26.03 -3.46
N LEU A 274 -15.23 25.35 -2.93
CA LEU A 274 -14.73 24.11 -3.55
C LEU A 274 -15.80 23.03 -3.50
N THR A 275 -15.92 22.22 -4.55
CA THR A 275 -16.79 21.03 -4.54
C THR A 275 -16.11 19.83 -3.88
N GLU A 276 -16.87 18.79 -3.53
CA GLU A 276 -16.32 17.49 -3.11
C GLU A 276 -15.36 16.93 -4.19
N SER A 277 -15.75 17.01 -5.46
CA SER A 277 -14.91 16.57 -6.59
C SER A 277 -13.64 17.40 -6.78
N ASP A 278 -13.68 18.71 -6.52
CA ASP A 278 -12.48 19.56 -6.58
C ASP A 278 -11.44 19.12 -5.54
N ILE A 279 -11.90 18.81 -4.32
CA ILE A 279 -11.03 18.33 -3.24
C ILE A 279 -10.43 16.97 -3.60
N ALA A 280 -11.26 16.03 -4.07
CA ALA A 280 -10.79 14.69 -4.42
C ALA A 280 -9.72 14.75 -5.52
N HIS A 281 -9.98 15.51 -6.58
CA HIS A 281 -9.04 15.69 -7.69
C HIS A 281 -7.71 16.31 -7.27
N VAL A 282 -7.73 17.29 -6.36
CA VAL A 282 -6.50 17.90 -5.84
C VAL A 282 -5.76 16.98 -4.88
N LEU A 283 -6.48 16.17 -4.08
CA LEU A 283 -5.86 15.19 -3.20
C LEU A 283 -5.11 14.12 -3.98
N ASP A 284 -5.70 13.58 -5.06
CA ASP A 284 -5.03 12.67 -5.99
C ASP A 284 -3.71 13.25 -6.51
N LYS A 285 -3.73 14.49 -7.00
CA LYS A 285 -2.53 15.19 -7.47
C LYS A 285 -1.51 15.43 -6.36
N THR A 286 -1.98 15.68 -5.14
CA THR A 286 -1.11 15.87 -3.97
C THR A 286 -0.37 14.59 -3.64
N LEU A 287 -1.08 13.46 -3.57
CA LEU A 287 -0.51 12.12 -3.36
C LEU A 287 0.50 11.75 -4.47
N LEU A 288 0.13 11.94 -5.74
CA LEU A 288 0.99 11.71 -6.90
C LEU A 288 2.29 12.52 -6.84
N SER A 289 2.26 13.72 -6.25
CA SER A 289 3.44 14.58 -6.15
C SER A 289 4.56 14.03 -5.24
N ALA A 290 4.28 13.00 -4.44
CA ALA A 290 5.25 12.24 -3.65
C ALA A 290 5.50 10.82 -4.19
N GLY A 291 4.93 10.46 -5.35
CA GLY A 291 5.05 9.13 -5.92
C GLY A 291 4.15 8.06 -5.26
N LEU A 292 3.11 8.48 -4.53
CA LEU A 292 2.04 7.60 -4.09
C LEU A 292 1.03 7.46 -5.23
N GLU A 293 0.51 6.26 -5.45
CA GLU A 293 -0.42 5.94 -6.54
C GLU A 293 -1.87 5.92 -6.01
N PRO A 294 -2.68 6.98 -6.18
CA PRO A 294 -4.05 6.99 -5.68
C PRO A 294 -4.89 5.88 -6.32
N PHE A 295 -5.73 5.21 -5.53
CA PHE A 295 -6.65 4.19 -6.07
C PHE A 295 -8.11 4.43 -5.69
N PHE A 296 -8.38 5.19 -4.63
CA PHE A 296 -9.70 5.73 -4.34
C PHE A 296 -9.61 7.00 -3.50
N ASP A 297 -10.62 7.85 -3.64
CA ASP A 297 -10.83 9.02 -2.79
C ASP A 297 -12.34 9.31 -2.69
N ILE A 298 -12.83 9.36 -1.45
CA ILE A 298 -14.21 9.66 -1.09
C ILE A 298 -14.19 10.93 -0.24
N VAL A 299 -14.62 12.04 -0.85
CA VAL A 299 -14.84 13.31 -0.16
C VAL A 299 -16.34 13.56 -0.01
N LEU A 300 -16.81 13.69 1.22
CA LEU A 300 -18.23 13.81 1.54
C LEU A 300 -18.49 14.93 2.54
N PHE A 301 -19.47 15.79 2.23
CA PHE A 301 -19.85 16.94 3.05
C PHE A 301 -21.20 16.73 3.75
N ASP A 302 -21.22 16.87 5.08
CA ASP A 302 -22.39 16.72 5.94
C ASP A 302 -23.25 15.49 5.57
N GLU A 303 -24.50 15.66 5.12
CA GLU A 303 -25.44 14.58 4.82
C GLU A 303 -24.92 13.58 3.78
N ASN A 304 -24.03 13.99 2.87
CA ASN A 304 -23.39 13.05 1.95
C ASN A 304 -22.53 12.03 2.70
N ALA A 305 -21.90 12.43 3.81
CA ALA A 305 -21.09 11.58 4.67
C ALA A 305 -21.93 10.61 5.50
N ALA A 306 -23.26 10.78 5.58
CA ALA A 306 -24.16 9.83 6.24
C ALA A 306 -24.31 8.51 5.47
N ASN A 307 -23.79 8.41 4.25
CA ASN A 307 -23.65 7.16 3.51
C ASN A 307 -22.16 6.73 3.56
N PRO A 308 -21.80 5.58 4.16
CA PRO A 308 -20.40 5.22 4.44
C PRO A 308 -19.47 5.16 3.22
N HIS A 309 -20.01 4.74 2.08
CA HIS A 309 -19.35 4.75 0.76
C HIS A 309 -20.02 5.79 -0.16
N GLY A 310 -20.50 6.88 0.45
CA GLY A 310 -21.53 7.76 -0.07
C GLY A 310 -21.19 8.54 -1.33
N GLY A 311 -22.01 9.58 -1.54
CA GLY A 311 -21.87 10.60 -2.57
C GLY A 311 -23.11 10.72 -3.45
N THR A 312 -23.46 11.96 -3.83
CA THR A 312 -24.39 12.20 -4.95
C THR A 312 -23.58 12.22 -6.25
N ASN A 313 -23.26 13.40 -6.77
CA ASN A 313 -22.46 13.61 -7.97
C ASN A 313 -21.19 14.44 -7.68
N GLY A 314 -20.84 14.63 -6.41
CA GLY A 314 -19.65 15.37 -5.96
C GLY A 314 -19.74 16.90 -6.08
N SER A 315 -20.93 17.45 -6.35
CA SER A 315 -21.11 18.89 -6.64
C SER A 315 -21.41 19.77 -5.41
N LYS A 316 -21.50 19.21 -4.20
CA LYS A 316 -21.81 20.00 -3.01
C LYS A 316 -20.65 20.95 -2.69
N LEU A 317 -20.98 22.21 -2.40
CA LEU A 317 -20.01 23.27 -2.17
C LEU A 317 -19.58 23.34 -0.70
N LEU A 318 -18.29 23.57 -0.49
CA LEU A 318 -17.69 23.73 0.83
C LEU A 318 -18.04 25.11 1.42
N ASP A 319 -18.61 25.12 2.61
CA ASP A 319 -18.83 26.32 3.42
C ASP A 319 -18.13 26.22 4.79
N ALA A 320 -18.23 27.26 5.62
CA ALA A 320 -17.56 27.28 6.92
C ALA A 320 -18.14 26.25 7.90
N GLY A 321 -19.43 25.92 7.82
CA GLY A 321 -20.10 24.99 8.73
C GLY A 321 -20.01 23.52 8.30
N THR A 322 -19.52 23.28 7.08
CA THR A 322 -19.42 21.96 6.45
C THR A 322 -18.56 21.05 7.30
N PHE A 323 -19.06 19.85 7.60
CA PHE A 323 -18.26 18.78 8.17
C PHE A 323 -17.77 17.89 7.05
N VAL A 324 -16.45 17.86 6.86
CA VAL A 324 -15.80 17.16 5.76
C VAL A 324 -15.36 15.80 6.25
N LEU A 325 -15.80 14.74 5.58
CA LEU A 325 -15.25 13.40 5.70
C LEU A 325 -14.44 13.12 4.44
N ILE A 326 -13.17 12.77 4.61
CA ILE A 326 -12.29 12.28 3.55
C ILE A 326 -11.90 10.86 3.92
N ASP A 327 -12.11 9.93 2.99
CA ASP A 327 -11.63 8.56 3.06
C ASP A 327 -10.87 8.24 1.79
N VAL A 328 -9.59 7.91 1.93
CA VAL A 328 -8.64 7.97 0.82
C VAL A 328 -7.55 6.93 0.98
N GLY A 329 -7.17 6.34 -0.15
CA GLY A 329 -6.11 5.35 -0.21
C GLY A 329 -5.24 5.49 -1.45
N ALA A 330 -3.97 5.18 -1.24
CA ALA A 330 -2.96 5.12 -2.28
C ALA A 330 -2.15 3.83 -2.16
N HIS A 331 -1.41 3.51 -3.21
CA HIS A 331 -0.40 2.47 -3.20
C HIS A 331 1.01 3.04 -3.16
N LEU A 332 1.90 2.33 -2.47
CA LEU A 332 3.34 2.50 -2.57
C LEU A 332 3.96 1.11 -2.67
N MET A 333 4.73 0.84 -3.73
CA MET A 333 5.33 -0.48 -3.97
C MET A 333 4.30 -1.63 -3.88
N GLY A 334 3.05 -1.34 -4.28
CA GLY A 334 1.92 -2.25 -4.23
C GLY A 334 1.21 -2.43 -2.89
N TYR A 335 1.67 -1.83 -1.79
CA TYR A 335 0.98 -1.87 -0.49
C TYR A 335 0.06 -0.67 -0.33
N SER A 336 -1.06 -0.87 0.36
CA SER A 336 -2.16 0.09 0.43
C SER A 336 -2.10 0.98 1.69
N SER A 337 -2.42 2.25 1.52
CA SER A 337 -3.01 3.06 2.59
C SER A 337 -4.53 3.04 2.51
N ASP A 338 -5.13 3.27 3.67
CA ASP A 338 -6.57 3.37 3.85
C ASP A 338 -6.81 4.19 5.12
N ILE A 339 -7.13 5.47 4.95
CA ILE A 339 -7.28 6.41 6.07
C ILE A 339 -8.51 7.27 5.87
N CYS A 340 -9.18 7.53 6.98
CA CYS A 340 -10.35 8.40 7.02
C CYS A 340 -10.21 9.47 8.10
N ARG A 341 -10.56 10.70 7.73
CA ARG A 341 -10.58 11.88 8.60
C ARG A 341 -11.89 12.62 8.46
N THR A 342 -12.49 12.96 9.61
CA THR A 342 -13.64 13.86 9.66
C THR A 342 -13.25 15.16 10.37
N PHE A 343 -13.39 16.31 9.71
CA PHE A 343 -12.90 17.61 10.20
C PHE A 343 -13.68 18.81 9.64
N PHE A 344 -13.51 19.96 10.29
CA PHE A 344 -13.97 21.26 9.81
C PHE A 344 -12.90 21.97 8.96
N PRO A 345 -13.31 22.80 7.98
CA PRO A 345 -12.39 23.59 7.15
C PRO A 345 -11.47 24.51 7.97
N PRO A 346 -10.30 24.92 7.44
CA PRO A 346 -9.33 25.73 8.17
C PRO A 346 -9.83 27.16 8.47
N PHE A 347 -10.83 27.63 7.73
CA PHE A 347 -11.43 28.95 7.87
C PHE A 347 -12.65 28.99 8.82
N LEU A 348 -12.98 27.89 9.49
CA LEU A 348 -13.92 27.87 10.61
C LEU A 348 -13.16 28.05 11.92
N GLU A 349 -13.42 29.15 12.62
CA GLU A 349 -12.84 29.37 13.95
C GLU A 349 -13.30 28.32 14.96
N ARG A 350 -12.34 27.80 15.75
CA ARG A 350 -12.62 26.89 16.84
C ARG A 350 -13.32 27.64 17.98
N PRO A 351 -14.47 27.15 18.50
CA PRO A 351 -15.11 27.77 19.65
C PRO A 351 -14.17 27.70 20.88
N PRO A 352 -14.17 28.72 21.75
CA PRO A 352 -13.25 28.79 22.89
C PRO A 352 -13.52 27.70 23.95
N SER A 353 -14.70 27.09 23.92
CA SER A 353 -15.05 25.90 24.70
C SER A 353 -16.18 25.13 24.02
N PRO A 354 -16.37 23.83 24.33
CA PRO A 354 -17.52 23.06 23.84
C PRO A 354 -18.88 23.71 24.18
N ALA A 355 -18.98 24.40 25.33
CA ALA A 355 -20.19 25.10 25.75
C ALA A 355 -20.50 26.34 24.89
N ALA A 356 -19.48 26.95 24.29
CA ALA A 356 -19.61 28.10 23.41
C ALA A 356 -19.85 27.70 21.94
N ALA A 357 -19.84 26.40 21.61
CA ALA A 357 -20.16 25.93 20.26
C ALA A 357 -21.63 26.26 19.91
N PRO A 358 -21.92 26.68 18.67
CA PRO A 358 -23.29 26.90 18.21
C PRO A 358 -24.07 25.57 18.16
N ASP A 359 -25.39 25.63 18.27
CA ASP A 359 -26.23 24.42 18.40
C ASP A 359 -26.07 23.43 17.25
N TRP A 360 -25.91 23.92 16.01
CA TRP A 360 -25.68 23.08 14.82
C TRP A 360 -24.37 22.28 14.88
N MET A 361 -23.39 22.72 15.68
CA MET A 361 -22.07 22.08 15.82
C MET A 361 -22.02 21.08 16.98
N LYS A 362 -22.87 21.25 18.01
CA LYS A 362 -22.79 20.44 19.24
C LYS A 362 -22.94 18.94 18.98
N GLU A 363 -23.88 18.53 18.12
CA GLU A 363 -24.08 17.12 17.80
C GLU A 363 -22.88 16.56 17.01
N LYS A 364 -22.33 17.32 16.05
CA LYS A 364 -21.13 16.94 15.28
C LYS A 364 -19.93 16.68 16.19
N LEU A 365 -19.63 17.59 17.12
CA LEU A 365 -18.53 17.44 18.08
C LEU A 365 -18.75 16.25 19.01
N LYS A 366 -19.97 16.07 19.53
CA LYS A 366 -20.30 14.93 20.39
C LYS A 366 -20.08 13.60 19.67
N VAL A 367 -20.55 13.48 18.43
CA VAL A 367 -20.36 12.25 17.65
C VAL A 367 -18.89 12.02 17.30
N TRP A 368 -18.15 13.09 16.97
CA TRP A 368 -16.69 13.03 16.76
C TRP A 368 -15.97 12.42 17.97
N ASP A 369 -16.23 12.93 19.17
CA ASP A 369 -15.61 12.42 20.40
C ASP A 369 -15.99 10.95 20.68
N ILE A 370 -17.26 10.57 20.41
CA ILE A 370 -17.73 9.18 20.57
C ILE A 370 -17.00 8.23 19.63
N VAL A 371 -16.87 8.60 18.35
CA VAL A 371 -16.18 7.77 17.35
C VAL A 371 -14.69 7.68 17.68
N PHE A 372 -14.07 8.78 18.12
CA PHE A 372 -12.68 8.78 18.55
C PHE A 372 -12.42 7.89 19.78
N GLU A 373 -13.32 7.90 20.77
CA GLU A 373 -13.24 6.99 21.92
C GLU A 373 -13.51 5.54 21.51
N ALA A 374 -14.45 5.29 20.59
CA ALA A 374 -14.72 3.96 20.05
C ALA A 374 -13.46 3.38 19.36
N GLN A 375 -12.78 4.19 18.55
CA GLN A 375 -11.50 3.82 17.93
C GLN A 375 -10.43 3.53 19.00
N THR A 376 -10.38 4.35 20.05
CA THR A 376 -9.45 4.14 21.17
C THR A 376 -9.70 2.80 21.87
N LYS A 377 -10.95 2.38 22.04
CA LYS A 377 -11.28 1.07 22.63
C LYS A 377 -11.00 -0.11 21.71
N SER A 378 -11.22 0.00 20.40
CA SER A 378 -10.81 -1.06 19.46
C SER A 378 -9.29 -1.21 19.44
N ILE A 379 -8.54 -0.11 19.42
CA ILE A 379 -7.06 -0.15 19.46
C ILE A 379 -6.54 -0.90 20.69
N ALA A 380 -7.18 -0.73 21.85
CA ALA A 380 -6.81 -1.45 23.06
C ALA A 380 -7.02 -2.99 22.97
N GLN A 381 -7.69 -3.48 21.92
CA GLN A 381 -7.88 -4.91 21.64
C GLN A 381 -6.91 -5.44 20.57
N PHE A 382 -6.06 -4.59 19.98
CA PHE A 382 -5.00 -5.04 19.06
C PHE A 382 -3.81 -5.61 19.83
N THR A 383 -4.07 -6.68 20.56
CA THR A 383 -3.09 -7.47 21.32
C THR A 383 -3.04 -8.88 20.77
N VAL A 384 -1.98 -9.62 21.09
CA VAL A 384 -1.93 -11.04 20.76
C VAL A 384 -3.05 -11.75 21.55
N ASN A 385 -3.62 -12.80 20.96
CA ASN A 385 -4.70 -13.61 21.54
C ASN A 385 -6.08 -12.94 21.66
N SER A 386 -6.22 -11.65 21.34
CA SER A 386 -7.53 -11.04 21.14
C SER A 386 -8.23 -11.67 19.92
N THR A 387 -9.56 -11.68 19.91
CA THR A 387 -10.32 -12.18 18.76
C THR A 387 -10.68 -11.03 17.83
N ALA A 388 -10.85 -11.30 16.54
CA ALA A 388 -11.32 -10.26 15.60
C ALA A 388 -12.66 -9.65 16.03
N ALA A 389 -13.55 -10.45 16.64
CA ALA A 389 -14.79 -9.97 17.22
C ALA A 389 -14.60 -9.08 18.45
N SER A 390 -13.62 -9.34 19.32
CA SER A 390 -13.43 -8.51 20.53
C SER A 390 -13.06 -7.07 20.19
N VAL A 391 -12.30 -6.86 19.10
CA VAL A 391 -11.98 -5.53 18.57
C VAL A 391 -13.25 -4.77 18.16
N ASP A 392 -14.13 -5.41 17.37
CA ASP A 392 -15.40 -4.78 16.93
C ASP A 392 -16.32 -4.48 18.11
N ILE A 393 -16.48 -5.44 19.01
CA ILE A 393 -17.34 -5.31 20.20
C ILE A 393 -16.88 -4.15 21.07
N ALA A 394 -15.57 -3.92 21.22
CA ALA A 394 -15.03 -2.82 22.02
C ALA A 394 -15.46 -1.45 21.49
N ALA A 395 -15.31 -1.20 20.18
CA ALA A 395 -15.78 0.04 19.57
C ALA A 395 -17.32 0.15 19.59
N ARG A 396 -18.01 -0.92 19.20
CA ARG A 396 -19.48 -0.95 19.12
C ARG A 396 -20.15 -0.70 20.46
N SER A 397 -19.53 -1.16 21.56
CA SER A 397 -20.04 -0.94 22.92
C SER A 397 -20.05 0.55 23.29
N VAL A 398 -18.99 1.30 22.93
CA VAL A 398 -18.92 2.75 23.17
C VAL A 398 -20.04 3.48 22.43
N ILE A 399 -20.18 3.21 21.13
CA ILE A 399 -21.18 3.86 20.28
C ILE A 399 -22.61 3.52 20.74
N SER A 400 -22.86 2.26 21.07
CA SER A 400 -24.17 1.80 21.53
C SER A 400 -24.55 2.40 22.89
N ALA A 401 -23.61 2.46 23.84
CA ALA A 401 -23.83 3.08 25.15
C ALA A 401 -24.12 4.59 25.03
N ALA A 402 -23.59 5.25 24.00
CA ALA A 402 -23.86 6.66 23.71
C ALA A 402 -25.20 6.90 22.98
N GLY A 403 -25.95 5.84 22.64
CA GLY A 403 -27.25 5.91 21.98
C GLY A 403 -27.20 5.91 20.45
N TYR A 404 -26.04 5.65 19.84
CA TYR A 404 -25.84 5.68 18.38
C TYR A 404 -25.64 4.28 17.76
N GLY A 405 -25.99 3.21 18.48
CA GLY A 405 -25.70 1.83 18.06
C GLY A 405 -26.26 1.45 16.69
N GLU A 406 -27.47 1.92 16.35
CA GLU A 406 -28.09 1.68 15.04
C GLU A 406 -27.39 2.43 13.89
N ALA A 407 -26.63 3.48 14.21
CA ALA A 407 -25.90 4.30 13.25
C ALA A 407 -24.47 3.80 12.97
N PHE A 408 -23.99 2.75 13.65
CA PHE A 408 -22.73 2.08 13.34
C PHE A 408 -22.99 0.77 12.57
N THR A 409 -23.02 0.90 11.25
CA THR A 409 -23.67 -0.05 10.34
C THR A 409 -22.75 -1.11 9.73
N HIS A 410 -21.43 -0.97 9.87
CA HIS A 410 -20.44 -1.90 9.33
C HIS A 410 -19.50 -2.44 10.42
N ARG A 411 -18.55 -3.28 10.00
CA ARG A 411 -17.46 -3.83 10.83
C ARG A 411 -16.50 -2.73 11.28
N VAL A 412 -15.78 -2.92 12.38
CA VAL A 412 -14.79 -1.92 12.85
C VAL A 412 -13.52 -1.87 12.01
N GLY A 413 -13.26 -2.87 11.16
CA GLY A 413 -12.10 -2.85 10.29
C GLY A 413 -11.83 -4.16 9.57
N HIS A 414 -10.71 -4.20 8.86
CA HIS A 414 -10.24 -5.32 8.06
C HIS A 414 -8.71 -5.38 8.07
N GLY A 415 -8.17 -6.52 7.65
CA GLY A 415 -6.74 -6.65 7.34
C GLY A 415 -6.38 -5.75 6.16
N ILE A 416 -5.15 -5.25 6.18
CA ILE A 416 -4.60 -4.42 5.10
C ILE A 416 -3.16 -4.81 4.80
N GLY A 417 -2.77 -4.77 3.53
CA GLY A 417 -1.45 -5.15 3.07
C GLY A 417 -1.22 -4.79 1.61
N ILE A 418 -0.85 -5.79 0.81
CA ILE A 418 -0.76 -5.67 -0.66
C ILE A 418 -2.13 -5.38 -1.29
N LYS A 419 -3.21 -5.72 -0.57
CA LYS A 419 -4.59 -5.40 -0.89
C LYS A 419 -5.15 -4.50 0.23
N ALA A 420 -5.99 -3.52 -0.13
CA ALA A 420 -6.64 -2.63 0.84
C ALA A 420 -7.49 -3.42 1.84
N HIS A 421 -8.37 -4.28 1.33
CA HIS A 421 -9.21 -5.17 2.15
C HIS A 421 -8.76 -6.63 2.02
N GLU A 422 -8.03 -7.14 3.01
CA GLU A 422 -7.66 -8.56 3.11
C GLU A 422 -8.09 -9.17 4.45
N SER A 423 -8.07 -10.50 4.55
CA SER A 423 -8.34 -11.17 5.81
C SER A 423 -7.22 -10.89 6.84
N PRO A 424 -7.51 -10.96 8.15
CA PRO A 424 -8.82 -11.19 8.77
C PRO A 424 -9.75 -9.96 8.79
N TYR A 425 -11.06 -10.20 8.93
CA TYR A 425 -12.08 -9.14 9.07
C TYR A 425 -12.54 -8.97 10.52
N LEU A 426 -12.56 -7.71 11.01
CA LEU A 426 -12.88 -7.35 12.40
C LEU A 426 -14.37 -7.04 12.56
N ASN A 427 -15.21 -8.08 12.58
CA ASN A 427 -16.65 -7.96 12.81
C ASN A 427 -17.08 -8.73 14.06
N LYS A 428 -18.18 -8.31 14.70
CA LYS A 428 -18.71 -8.92 15.94
C LYS A 428 -18.99 -10.43 15.89
N GLY A 429 -19.04 -11.05 14.71
CA GLY A 429 -19.26 -12.49 14.55
C GLY A 429 -17.98 -13.32 14.43
N ASN A 430 -16.83 -12.70 14.17
CA ASN A 430 -15.57 -13.40 13.94
C ASN A 430 -14.85 -13.75 15.27
N HIS A 431 -15.41 -14.69 16.02
CA HIS A 431 -14.85 -15.17 17.29
C HIS A 431 -13.71 -16.18 17.13
N GLU A 432 -13.58 -16.79 15.94
CA GLU A 432 -12.61 -17.86 15.67
C GLU A 432 -11.23 -17.31 15.32
N THR A 433 -11.16 -16.14 14.65
CA THR A 433 -9.88 -15.56 14.26
C THR A 433 -9.20 -14.91 15.47
N VAL A 434 -8.02 -15.41 15.80
CA VAL A 434 -7.16 -14.87 16.86
C VAL A 434 -6.06 -13.99 16.26
N LEU A 435 -5.91 -12.78 16.80
CA LEU A 435 -4.89 -11.81 16.41
C LEU A 435 -3.49 -12.29 16.79
N ARG A 436 -2.54 -12.07 15.90
CA ARG A 436 -1.14 -12.45 16.04
C ARG A 436 -0.22 -11.27 15.73
N ALA A 437 0.97 -11.30 16.31
CA ALA A 437 2.00 -10.31 16.00
C ALA A 437 2.34 -10.32 14.50
N GLY A 438 2.55 -9.13 13.93
CA GLY A 438 2.80 -8.96 12.50
C GLY A 438 1.52 -8.78 11.65
N MET A 439 0.33 -8.96 12.22
CA MET A 439 -0.92 -8.61 11.54
C MET A 439 -1.14 -7.10 11.55
N THR A 440 -1.66 -6.59 10.45
CA THR A 440 -2.00 -5.17 10.25
C THR A 440 -3.48 -5.02 9.93
N PHE A 441 -4.13 -4.04 10.55
CA PHE A 441 -5.57 -3.80 10.45
C PHE A 441 -5.91 -2.32 10.35
N THR A 442 -7.01 -2.01 9.67
CA THR A 442 -7.75 -0.75 9.90
C THR A 442 -8.48 -0.81 11.24
N SER A 443 -8.63 0.35 11.87
CA SER A 443 -9.66 0.58 12.90
C SER A 443 -10.45 1.82 12.53
N GLU A 444 -11.64 1.59 12.01
CA GLU A 444 -12.50 2.53 11.29
C GLU A 444 -13.95 2.61 11.83
N PRO A 445 -14.18 2.71 13.16
CA PRO A 445 -15.54 2.91 13.64
C PRO A 445 -16.14 4.19 13.03
N GLY A 446 -17.45 4.15 12.76
CA GLY A 446 -18.17 5.27 12.19
C GLY A 446 -19.59 5.38 12.73
N VAL A 447 -20.12 6.60 12.70
CA VAL A 447 -21.53 6.92 13.02
C VAL A 447 -22.12 7.68 11.86
N TYR A 448 -23.20 7.16 11.30
CA TYR A 448 -23.86 7.66 10.10
C TYR A 448 -25.29 8.09 10.41
N LEU A 449 -25.52 9.41 10.48
CA LEU A 449 -26.83 9.98 10.77
C LEU A 449 -27.46 10.44 9.45
N VAL A 450 -28.34 9.60 8.91
CA VAL A 450 -29.07 9.84 7.65
C VAL A 450 -29.67 11.26 7.64
N ASP A 451 -29.54 11.95 6.51
CA ASP A 451 -29.97 13.33 6.27
C ASP A 451 -29.30 14.40 7.15
N LYS A 452 -28.26 14.04 7.92
CA LYS A 452 -27.53 14.96 8.79
C LYS A 452 -26.04 15.02 8.48
N PHE A 453 -25.29 14.00 8.90
CA PHE A 453 -23.84 13.91 8.73
C PHE A 453 -23.31 12.51 9.08
N GLY A 454 -22.08 12.22 8.66
CA GLY A 454 -21.32 11.06 9.11
C GLY A 454 -20.00 11.46 9.77
N VAL A 455 -19.49 10.57 10.62
CA VAL A 455 -18.16 10.66 11.21
C VAL A 455 -17.51 9.29 11.13
N ARG A 456 -16.30 9.23 10.57
CA ARG A 456 -15.42 8.06 10.62
C ARG A 456 -14.00 8.49 10.97
N HIS A 457 -13.33 7.65 11.76
CA HIS A 457 -11.91 7.76 12.07
C HIS A 457 -11.24 6.45 11.73
N GLU A 458 -10.30 6.48 10.80
CA GLU A 458 -9.61 5.29 10.35
C GLU A 458 -8.11 5.49 10.35
N ASP A 459 -7.45 4.53 10.98
CA ASP A 459 -6.00 4.45 11.06
C ASP A 459 -5.56 3.00 10.99
N ILE A 460 -4.32 2.79 10.53
CA ILE A 460 -3.72 1.46 10.40
C ILE A 460 -2.88 1.14 11.62
N PHE A 461 -3.08 -0.07 12.14
CA PHE A 461 -2.38 -0.58 13.31
C PHE A 461 -1.69 -1.90 13.02
N LEU A 462 -0.50 -2.07 13.59
CA LEU A 462 0.24 -3.31 13.64
C LEU A 462 0.12 -3.93 15.04
N VAL A 463 -0.26 -5.20 15.10
CA VAL A 463 -0.22 -5.98 16.35
C VAL A 463 1.24 -6.35 16.64
N ARG A 464 1.78 -5.91 17.78
CA ARG A 464 3.13 -6.26 18.25
C ARG A 464 3.09 -7.41 19.25
N GLU A 465 4.23 -8.10 19.40
CA GLU A 465 4.38 -9.25 20.31
C GLU A 465 4.18 -8.91 21.79
N ASN A 466 4.46 -7.66 22.18
CA ASN A 466 4.37 -7.15 23.55
C ASN A 466 2.95 -6.69 23.96
N ASP A 467 1.91 -7.30 23.37
CA ASP A 467 0.51 -6.95 23.60
C ASP A 467 0.20 -5.46 23.41
N SER A 468 0.81 -4.85 22.38
CA SER A 468 0.57 -3.46 22.01
C SER A 468 0.22 -3.30 20.54
N ALA A 469 -0.53 -2.24 20.25
CA ALA A 469 -0.79 -1.78 18.90
C ALA A 469 0.23 -0.69 18.53
N GLU A 470 0.87 -0.81 17.38
CA GLU A 470 1.65 0.28 16.79
C GLU A 470 0.86 0.98 15.70
N LEU A 471 0.80 2.31 15.76
CA LEU A 471 0.18 3.14 14.74
C LEU A 471 1.11 3.27 13.51
N LEU A 472 0.58 2.97 12.32
CA LEU A 472 1.33 3.08 11.06
C LEU A 472 1.00 4.35 10.25
N THR A 473 0.03 5.14 10.68
CA THR A 473 -0.37 6.41 10.05
C THR A 473 0.35 7.65 10.62
N GLY A 474 1.41 7.44 11.41
CA GLY A 474 2.19 8.49 12.04
C GLY A 474 1.50 9.09 13.27
N GLN A 475 0.40 9.82 13.09
CA GLN A 475 -0.36 10.41 14.18
C GLN A 475 -1.87 10.36 13.90
N ARG A 476 -2.64 9.90 14.89
CA ARG A 476 -4.11 10.00 14.89
C ARG A 476 -4.56 11.46 14.87
N ALA A 477 -5.82 11.70 14.50
CA ALA A 477 -6.41 13.01 14.65
C ALA A 477 -6.33 13.51 16.11
N ILE A 478 -6.07 14.81 16.29
CA ILE A 478 -6.09 15.46 17.61
C ILE A 478 -7.49 16.01 17.91
N GLY A 479 -8.19 16.46 16.86
CA GLY A 479 -9.51 17.08 16.97
C GLY A 479 -10.11 17.34 15.59
N PRO A 480 -11.36 17.80 15.52
CA PRO A 480 -12.00 18.12 14.24
C PRO A 480 -11.45 19.39 13.58
N TRP A 481 -10.46 20.08 14.18
CA TRP A 481 -9.68 21.15 13.53
C TRP A 481 -8.26 20.71 13.16
N ASP A 482 -7.86 19.53 13.61
CA ASP A 482 -6.50 19.00 13.54
C ASP A 482 -6.58 17.50 13.17
N PRO A 483 -7.02 17.17 11.94
CA PRO A 483 -7.18 15.78 11.48
C PRO A 483 -5.86 15.01 11.42
#